data_AF-A0AAW2E1R4-F1
#
_entry.id   AF-A0AAW2E1R4-F1
#
_cell.length_a   1.000
_cell.length_b   1.000
_cell.length_c   1.000
_cell.angle_alpha   90.00
_cell.angle_beta   90.00
_cell.angle_gamma   90.00
#
_symmetry.space_group_name_H-M   'P 1'
#
loop_
_entity.id
_entity.type
_entity.pdbx_description
1 polymer ?
#
loop_
_entity_poly.entity_id
_entity_poly.type
_entity_poly.pdbx_seq_one_letter_code
_entity_poly.pdbx_strand_id
1 'polypeptide(L)'
;METSLRYSGYSNSLRIHAKEKLPIDSKTYLQVHGELDTRIGAPNPSYFSAVIRHFYPELSASLGVGAQYDRREKLRYSVRGKKSFPVTTNGLLSFNIKGQCDVDKEFKETKSRAAAEFSWSVFNFQKEQDVRLKLGYEVLEKVPYLQIRENNWTFNADVNGRWNVRYDL
;
A
#
# COMPACT_ATOMS: atom_id res chain seq x y z
N MET A 1 10.84 -12.06 4.07
CA MET A 1 11.19 -10.70 3.59
C MET A 1 10.70 -10.43 2.17
N GLU A 2 9.99 -9.32 1.95
CA GLU A 2 9.61 -8.76 0.64
C GLU A 2 10.43 -7.47 0.40
N THR A 3 11.10 -7.34 -0.73
CA THR A 3 11.89 -6.14 -1.09
C THR A 3 11.41 -5.55 -2.42
N SER A 4 11.55 -4.23 -2.57
CA SER A 4 11.14 -3.54 -3.81
C SER A 4 11.91 -2.24 -4.04
N LEU A 5 12.19 -1.94 -5.30
CA LEU A 5 12.64 -0.62 -5.76
C LEU A 5 11.41 0.22 -6.14
N ARG A 6 11.39 1.50 -5.75
CA ARG A 6 10.26 2.40 -5.99
C ARG A 6 10.73 3.74 -6.51
N TYR A 7 10.33 4.08 -7.72
CA TYR A 7 10.61 5.38 -8.31
C TYR A 7 9.32 6.21 -8.36
N SER A 8 9.40 7.46 -7.91
CA SER A 8 8.28 8.41 -7.90
C SER A 8 8.60 9.57 -8.83
N GLY A 9 7.77 9.78 -9.85
CA GLY A 9 7.91 10.91 -10.77
C GLY A 9 7.55 12.27 -10.14
N TYR A 10 6.84 12.25 -9.01
CA TYR A 10 6.53 13.47 -8.25
C TYR A 10 7.73 13.96 -7.44
N SER A 11 8.44 13.05 -6.77
CA SER A 11 9.58 13.40 -5.92
C SER A 11 10.93 13.33 -6.63
N ASN A 12 10.96 12.77 -7.85
CA ASN A 12 12.15 12.40 -8.60
C ASN A 12 13.16 11.64 -7.73
N SER A 13 12.67 10.68 -6.95
CA SER A 13 13.50 9.89 -6.05
C SER A 13 13.26 8.39 -6.19
N LEU A 14 14.36 7.64 -6.08
CA LEU A 14 14.36 6.19 -5.99
C LEU A 14 14.41 5.80 -4.51
N ARG A 15 13.59 4.83 -4.12
CA ARG A 15 13.51 4.31 -2.77
C ARG A 15 13.70 2.81 -2.77
N ILE A 16 14.54 2.33 -1.86
CA ILE A 16 14.72 0.92 -1.57
C ILE A 16 13.83 0.61 -0.38
N HIS A 17 12.85 -0.28 -0.57
CA HIS A 17 11.87 -0.62 0.44
C HIS A 17 11.97 -2.10 0.81
N ALA A 18 12.00 -2.39 2.10
CA ALA A 18 11.93 -3.74 2.65
C ALA A 18 10.71 -3.88 3.59
N LYS A 19 10.11 -5.06 3.60
CA LYS A 19 8.96 -5.39 4.45
C LYS A 19 9.01 -6.84 4.90
N GLU A 20 8.78 -7.04 6.19
CA GLU A 20 8.68 -8.35 6.82
C GLU A 20 7.26 -8.52 7.40
N LYS A 21 6.75 -9.75 7.39
CA LYS A 21 5.54 -10.12 8.12
C LYS A 21 5.92 -11.20 9.13
N LEU A 22 5.83 -10.87 10.40
CA LEU A 22 6.09 -11.78 11.50
C LEU A 22 4.74 -12.29 12.03
N PRO A 23 4.45 -13.60 11.94
CA PRO A 23 3.18 -14.13 12.44
C PRO A 23 3.12 -13.99 13.97
N ILE A 24 1.99 -13.50 14.48
CA ILE A 24 1.65 -13.53 15.92
C ILE A 24 0.72 -14.72 16.18
N ASP A 25 -0.27 -14.91 15.30
CA ASP A 25 -1.16 -16.05 15.28
C ASP A 25 -1.61 -16.36 13.83
N SER A 26 -2.60 -17.25 13.66
CA SER A 26 -3.10 -17.67 12.34
C SER A 26 -3.75 -16.55 11.49
N LYS A 27 -4.23 -15.49 12.13
CA LYS A 27 -4.97 -14.37 11.52
C LYS A 27 -4.32 -13.01 11.77
N THR A 28 -3.34 -12.95 12.65
CA THR A 28 -2.64 -11.73 13.07
C THR A 28 -1.15 -11.80 12.74
N TYR A 29 -0.63 -10.73 12.13
CA TYR A 29 0.80 -10.58 11.91
C TYR A 29 1.27 -9.17 12.28
N LEU A 30 2.51 -9.07 12.77
CA LEU A 30 3.25 -7.84 12.84
C LEU A 30 3.91 -7.58 11.48
N GLN A 31 3.51 -6.49 10.83
CA GLN A 31 4.12 -6.03 9.59
C GLN A 31 5.13 -4.94 9.90
N VAL A 32 6.39 -5.18 9.60
CA VAL A 32 7.47 -4.18 9.73
C VAL A 32 7.90 -3.74 8.34
N HIS A 33 8.11 -2.46 8.13
CA HIS A 33 8.70 -1.96 6.89
C HIS A 33 9.76 -0.88 7.14
N GLY A 34 10.72 -0.80 6.22
CA GLY A 34 11.76 0.21 6.20
C GLY A 34 11.98 0.70 4.77
N GLU A 35 12.34 1.97 4.64
CA GLU A 35 12.60 2.58 3.34
C GLU A 35 13.84 3.48 3.40
N LEU A 36 14.69 3.39 2.38
CA LEU A 36 15.84 4.26 2.15
C LEU A 36 15.61 5.06 0.87
N ASP A 37 15.50 6.38 1.00
CA ASP A 37 15.36 7.33 -0.12
C ASP A 37 16.75 7.79 -0.59
N THR A 38 17.09 7.48 -1.84
CA THR A 38 18.43 7.76 -2.39
C THR A 38 18.70 9.26 -2.56
N ARG A 39 17.66 10.12 -2.58
CA ARG A 39 17.83 11.57 -2.69
C ARG A 39 18.45 12.19 -1.44
N ILE A 40 18.27 11.56 -0.28
CA ILE A 40 18.75 12.09 1.01
C ILE A 40 20.25 11.81 1.19
N GLY A 41 20.82 10.84 0.48
CA GLY A 41 22.25 10.52 0.52
C GLY A 41 22.77 10.04 1.88
N ALA A 42 21.88 9.80 2.86
CA ALA A 42 22.23 9.41 4.21
C ALA A 42 22.14 7.87 4.38
N PRO A 43 23.03 7.25 5.18
CA PRO A 43 23.05 5.80 5.39
C PRO A 43 21.91 5.27 6.25
N ASN A 44 21.11 6.15 6.87
CA ASN A 44 20.05 5.78 7.80
C ASN A 44 18.68 5.70 7.10
N PRO A 45 17.73 4.86 7.59
CA PRO A 45 16.41 4.72 7.00
C PRO A 45 15.68 6.06 6.95
N SER A 46 15.12 6.38 5.78
CA SER A 46 14.26 7.56 5.60
C SER A 46 12.91 7.40 6.30
N TYR A 47 12.43 6.16 6.41
CA TYR A 47 11.13 5.83 6.96
C TYR A 47 11.12 4.42 7.55
N PHE A 48 10.42 4.25 8.67
CA PHE A 48 10.19 2.97 9.34
C PHE A 48 8.75 2.90 9.86
N SER A 49 8.13 1.72 9.85
CA SER A 49 6.90 1.49 10.63
C SER A 49 6.69 0.04 11.00
N ALA A 50 5.91 -0.12 12.06
CA ALA A 50 5.44 -1.39 12.57
C ALA A 50 3.91 -1.31 12.73
N VAL A 51 3.20 -2.26 12.12
CA VAL A 51 1.73 -2.33 12.12
C VAL A 51 1.29 -3.74 12.46
N ILE A 52 0.55 -3.91 13.55
CA ILE A 52 -0.16 -5.16 13.83
C ILE A 52 -1.39 -5.20 12.92
N ARG A 53 -1.58 -6.30 12.20
CA ARG A 53 -2.69 -6.48 11.28
C ARG A 53 -3.43 -7.77 11.58
N HIS A 54 -4.73 -7.67 11.75
CA HIS A 54 -5.63 -8.79 11.92
C HIS A 54 -6.51 -8.94 10.68
N PHE A 55 -6.66 -10.16 10.19
CA PHE A 55 -7.51 -10.52 9.07
C PHE A 55 -8.75 -11.27 9.56
N TYR A 56 -9.91 -10.87 9.05
CA TYR A 56 -11.21 -11.50 9.30
C TYR A 56 -11.67 -12.18 8.00
N PRO A 57 -11.34 -13.48 7.78
CA PRO A 57 -11.63 -14.17 6.53
C PRO A 57 -13.12 -14.16 6.17
N GLU A 58 -13.99 -14.45 7.15
CA GLU A 58 -15.46 -14.51 6.98
C GLU A 58 -16.05 -13.18 6.48
N LEU A 59 -15.40 -12.07 6.80
CA LEU A 59 -15.84 -10.72 6.40
C LEU A 59 -15.08 -10.18 5.19
N SER A 60 -14.09 -10.92 4.68
CA SER A 60 -13.12 -10.45 3.68
C SER A 60 -12.52 -9.09 4.07
N ALA A 61 -12.21 -8.92 5.35
CA ALA A 61 -11.82 -7.64 5.94
C ALA A 61 -10.50 -7.73 6.72
N SER A 62 -9.80 -6.62 6.83
CA SER A 62 -8.61 -6.50 7.69
C SER A 62 -8.61 -5.19 8.45
N LEU A 63 -8.17 -5.24 9.69
CA LEU A 63 -7.87 -4.07 10.50
C LEU A 63 -6.38 -4.07 10.84
N GLY A 64 -5.80 -2.89 10.97
CA GLY A 64 -4.42 -2.74 11.40
C GLY A 64 -4.21 -1.47 12.20
N VAL A 65 -3.34 -1.57 13.19
CA VAL A 65 -2.94 -0.46 14.06
C VAL A 65 -1.43 -0.49 14.20
N GLY A 66 -0.79 0.67 14.12
CA GLY A 66 0.65 0.75 14.17
C GLY A 66 1.20 2.13 14.41
N ALA A 67 2.52 2.21 14.33
CA ALA A 67 3.26 3.46 14.45
C ALA A 67 4.31 3.53 13.34
N GLN A 68 4.47 4.73 12.78
CA GLN A 68 5.42 5.04 11.73
C GLN A 68 6.29 6.22 12.13
N TYR A 69 7.54 6.17 11.72
CA TYR A 69 8.54 7.19 11.95
C TYR A 69 9.12 7.60 10.60
N ASP A 70 8.93 8.87 10.26
CA ASP A 70 9.61 9.52 9.14
C ASP A 70 10.58 10.56 9.71
N ARG A 71 11.81 10.61 9.17
CA ARG A 71 12.82 11.58 9.60
C ARG A 71 12.35 13.03 9.44
N ARG A 72 11.42 13.31 8.50
CA ARG A 72 10.86 14.65 8.25
C ARG A 72 9.63 14.95 9.12
N GLU A 73 8.73 13.98 9.28
CA GLU A 73 7.40 14.18 9.88
C GLU A 73 7.24 13.60 11.30
N LYS A 74 8.33 13.12 11.92
CA LYS A 74 8.37 12.52 13.27
C LYS A 74 7.47 11.27 13.39
N LEU A 75 7.20 10.85 14.63
CA LEU A 75 6.37 9.68 14.96
C LEU A 75 4.89 9.97 14.69
N ARG A 76 4.20 9.04 14.02
CA ARG A 76 2.76 9.04 13.79
C ARG A 76 2.15 7.69 14.14
N TYR A 77 0.91 7.69 14.58
CA TYR A 77 0.10 6.49 14.83
C TYR A 77 -0.83 6.27 13.65
N SER A 78 -1.01 5.03 13.21
CA SER A 78 -1.85 4.70 12.06
C SER A 78 -2.92 3.67 12.42
N VAL A 79 -4.13 3.89 11.92
CA VAL A 79 -5.23 2.92 11.92
C VAL A 79 -5.64 2.70 10.48
N ARG A 80 -5.76 1.44 10.07
CA ARG A 80 -6.10 1.07 8.69
C ARG A 80 -7.19 0.01 8.67
N GLY A 81 -8.19 0.22 7.80
CA GLY A 81 -9.21 -0.75 7.46
C GLY A 81 -9.20 -1.09 5.98
N LYS A 82 -9.52 -2.35 5.65
CA LYS A 82 -9.81 -2.78 4.29
C LYS A 82 -10.94 -3.80 4.31
N LYS A 83 -11.88 -3.70 3.37
CA LYS A 83 -12.87 -4.73 3.06
C LYS A 83 -12.90 -5.01 1.57
N SER A 84 -13.03 -6.28 1.20
CA SER A 84 -13.12 -6.73 -0.18
C SER A 84 -14.46 -7.42 -0.40
N PHE A 85 -15.09 -7.13 -1.53
CA PHE A 85 -16.33 -7.73 -1.98
C PHE A 85 -16.05 -8.45 -3.31
N PRO A 86 -16.30 -9.76 -3.41
CA PRO A 86 -16.19 -10.45 -4.69
C PRO A 86 -17.27 -9.95 -5.64
N VAL A 87 -16.89 -9.57 -6.85
CA VAL A 87 -17.84 -9.18 -7.91
C VAL A 87 -18.16 -10.39 -8.78
N THR A 88 -17.17 -11.25 -8.99
CA THR A 88 -17.31 -12.52 -9.71
C THR A 88 -17.13 -13.71 -8.77
N THR A 89 -17.77 -14.83 -9.09
CA THR A 89 -17.71 -16.08 -8.31
C THR A 89 -16.30 -16.69 -8.25
N ASN A 90 -15.49 -16.46 -9.29
CA ASN A 90 -14.10 -16.90 -9.35
C ASN A 90 -13.12 -15.98 -8.59
N GLY A 91 -13.59 -14.87 -8.00
CA GLY A 91 -12.77 -13.94 -7.22
C GLY A 91 -11.77 -13.09 -8.02
N LEU A 92 -11.74 -13.22 -9.35
CA LEU A 92 -10.81 -12.49 -10.22
C LEU A 92 -11.13 -10.99 -10.27
N LEU A 93 -12.41 -10.64 -10.16
CA LEU A 93 -12.88 -9.26 -10.06
C LEU A 93 -13.40 -9.01 -8.64
N SER A 94 -12.83 -8.00 -7.98
CA SER A 94 -13.22 -7.60 -6.63
C SER A 94 -13.40 -6.09 -6.52
N PHE A 95 -14.36 -5.68 -5.71
CA PHE A 95 -14.54 -4.31 -5.27
C PHE A 95 -13.96 -4.16 -3.87
N ASN A 96 -13.08 -3.19 -3.66
CA ASN A 96 -12.35 -3.03 -2.41
C ASN A 96 -12.61 -1.64 -1.85
N ILE A 97 -12.91 -1.57 -0.55
CA ILE A 97 -12.96 -0.33 0.21
C ILE A 97 -11.78 -0.34 1.16
N LYS A 98 -11.02 0.76 1.20
CA LYS A 98 -9.89 0.93 2.12
C LYS A 98 -9.94 2.31 2.78
N GLY A 99 -9.61 2.34 4.06
CA GLY A 99 -9.50 3.55 4.85
C GLY A 99 -8.22 3.52 5.67
N GLN A 100 -7.62 4.69 5.87
CA GLN A 100 -6.48 4.90 6.75
C GLN A 100 -6.64 6.23 7.46
N CYS A 101 -6.29 6.26 8.73
CA CYS A 101 -6.20 7.46 9.53
C CYS A 101 -4.85 7.47 10.23
N ASP A 102 -4.04 8.49 9.94
CA ASP A 102 -2.77 8.72 10.59
C ASP A 102 -2.88 9.95 11.48
N VAL A 103 -2.40 9.83 12.72
CA VAL A 103 -2.42 10.89 13.72
C VAL A 103 -0.99 11.19 14.16
N ASP A 104 -0.66 12.46 14.34
CA ASP A 104 0.66 12.86 14.81
C ASP A 104 0.89 12.50 16.30
N LYS A 105 2.14 12.66 16.76
CA LYS A 105 2.52 12.35 18.15
C LYS A 105 1.70 13.13 19.19
N GLU A 106 1.27 14.35 18.87
CA GLU A 106 0.53 15.23 19.78
C GLU A 106 -0.99 15.09 19.66
N PHE A 107 -1.49 14.23 18.76
CA PHE A 107 -2.92 14.04 18.49
C PHE A 107 -3.65 15.31 18.05
N LYS A 108 -2.94 16.21 17.36
CA LYS A 108 -3.47 17.48 16.84
C LYS A 108 -3.75 17.41 15.35
N GLU A 109 -2.88 16.77 14.59
CA GLU A 109 -3.00 16.66 13.14
C GLU A 109 -3.48 15.26 12.77
N THR A 110 -4.57 15.23 12.00
CA THR A 110 -5.17 13.98 11.51
C THR A 110 -5.15 13.97 9.99
N LYS A 111 -4.53 12.93 9.42
CA LYS A 111 -4.52 12.67 7.99
C LYS A 111 -5.35 11.43 7.70
N SER A 112 -6.52 11.64 7.12
CA SER A 112 -7.39 10.55 6.70
C SER A 112 -7.30 10.33 5.19
N ARG A 113 -7.39 9.06 4.78
CA ARG A 113 -7.48 8.63 3.39
C ARG A 113 -8.56 7.57 3.28
N ALA A 114 -9.38 7.66 2.24
CA ALA A 114 -10.39 6.65 1.95
C ALA A 114 -10.47 6.45 0.45
N ALA A 115 -10.56 5.20 0.01
CA ALA A 115 -10.64 4.88 -1.40
C ALA A 115 -11.50 3.64 -1.66
N ALA A 116 -12.15 3.66 -2.80
CA ALA A 116 -12.89 2.53 -3.37
C ALA A 116 -12.21 2.13 -4.69
N GLU A 117 -11.97 0.85 -4.91
CA GLU A 117 -11.28 0.37 -6.12
C GLU A 117 -11.83 -0.97 -6.62
N PHE A 118 -12.02 -1.07 -7.93
CA PHE A 118 -12.14 -2.36 -8.61
C PHE A 118 -10.75 -2.90 -8.87
N SER A 119 -10.57 -4.21 -8.64
CA SER A 119 -9.35 -4.93 -8.92
C SER A 119 -9.69 -6.16 -9.75
N TRP A 120 -9.13 -6.22 -10.96
CA TRP A 120 -9.29 -7.32 -11.89
C TRP A 120 -7.94 -8.01 -12.11
N SER A 121 -7.88 -9.30 -11.78
CA SER A 121 -6.70 -10.14 -12.04
C SER A 121 -6.96 -11.02 -13.25
N VAL A 122 -6.04 -11.01 -14.21
CA VAL A 122 -6.04 -11.85 -15.40
C VAL A 122 -4.78 -12.71 -15.34
N PHE A 123 -4.98 -14.01 -15.14
CA PHE A 123 -3.89 -14.98 -15.08
C PHE A 123 -3.56 -15.52 -16.46
N ASN A 124 -2.28 -15.78 -16.73
CA ASN A 124 -1.80 -16.29 -18.02
C ASN A 124 -2.31 -15.46 -19.22
N PHE A 125 -2.24 -14.12 -19.14
CA PHE A 125 -2.59 -13.24 -20.25
C PHE A 125 -1.73 -13.55 -21.48
N GLN A 126 -0.45 -13.80 -21.23
CA GLN A 126 0.45 -14.57 -22.09
C GLN A 126 1.12 -15.66 -21.25
N LYS A 127 1.88 -16.56 -21.89
CA LYS A 127 2.62 -17.62 -21.18
C LYS A 127 3.50 -16.97 -20.10
N GLU A 128 3.31 -17.39 -18.84
CA GLU A 128 4.05 -16.88 -17.67
C GLU A 128 3.85 -15.38 -17.39
N GLN A 129 2.73 -14.81 -17.85
CA GLN A 129 2.40 -13.40 -17.64
C GLN A 129 1.06 -13.24 -16.91
N ASP A 130 1.14 -12.72 -15.69
CA ASP A 130 -0.03 -12.38 -14.88
C ASP A 130 -0.19 -10.87 -14.81
N VAL A 131 -1.41 -10.40 -15.13
CA VAL A 131 -1.76 -8.98 -15.17
C VAL A 131 -2.82 -8.68 -14.12
N ARG A 132 -2.67 -7.54 -13.45
CA ARG A 132 -3.71 -6.99 -12.58
C ARG A 132 -3.95 -5.53 -12.89
N LEU A 133 -5.19 -5.22 -13.21
CA LEU A 133 -5.69 -3.87 -13.40
C LEU A 133 -6.45 -3.45 -12.15
N LYS A 134 -6.21 -2.23 -11.67
CA LYS A 134 -7.11 -1.59 -10.71
C LYS A 134 -7.50 -0.20 -11.16
N LEU A 135 -8.80 0.07 -11.07
CA LEU A 135 -9.36 1.39 -11.20
C LEU A 135 -9.92 1.80 -9.84
N GLY A 136 -9.40 2.87 -9.29
CA GLY A 136 -9.79 3.34 -7.96
C GLY A 136 -10.09 4.82 -7.91
N TYR A 137 -10.73 5.21 -6.83
CA TYR A 137 -11.11 6.58 -6.54
C TYR A 137 -10.81 6.88 -5.08
N GLU A 138 -9.93 7.85 -4.83
CA GLU A 138 -9.74 8.41 -3.51
C GLU A 138 -10.89 9.37 -3.20
N VAL A 139 -11.73 9.01 -2.24
CA VAL A 139 -13.00 9.66 -1.97
C VAL A 139 -12.82 11.04 -1.34
N LEU A 140 -11.79 11.21 -0.49
CA LEU A 140 -11.55 12.45 0.24
C LEU A 140 -10.92 13.53 -0.65
N GLU A 141 -9.88 13.18 -1.42
CA GLU A 141 -9.25 14.11 -2.37
C GLU A 141 -10.01 14.18 -3.71
N LYS A 142 -11.00 13.30 -3.94
CA LYS A 142 -11.76 13.18 -5.20
C LYS A 142 -10.87 12.87 -6.41
N VAL A 143 -9.88 12.00 -6.21
CA VAL A 143 -8.86 11.69 -7.22
C VAL A 143 -9.03 10.26 -7.73
N PRO A 144 -9.47 10.06 -8.99
CA PRO A 144 -9.38 8.77 -9.65
C PRO A 144 -7.92 8.41 -9.97
N TYR A 145 -7.62 7.12 -9.86
CA TYR A 145 -6.30 6.55 -10.13
C TYR A 145 -6.38 5.19 -10.80
N LEU A 146 -5.31 4.84 -11.50
CA LEU A 146 -5.10 3.58 -12.21
C LEU A 146 -3.86 2.88 -11.64
N GLN A 147 -3.94 1.56 -11.51
CA GLN A 147 -2.79 0.71 -11.23
C GLN A 147 -2.75 -0.43 -12.23
N ILE A 148 -1.59 -0.64 -12.84
CA ILE A 148 -1.29 -1.81 -13.66
C ILE A 148 -0.15 -2.54 -12.96
N ARG A 149 -0.34 -3.83 -12.69
CA ARG A 149 0.73 -4.72 -12.26
C ARG A 149 0.87 -5.83 -13.27
N GLU A 150 2.11 -6.09 -13.65
CA GLU A 150 2.49 -7.23 -14.47
C GLU A 150 3.66 -7.91 -13.79
N ASN A 151 3.50 -9.19 -13.45
CA ASN A 151 4.50 -9.99 -12.75
C ASN A 151 5.06 -9.24 -11.52
N ASN A 152 6.30 -8.76 -11.63
CA ASN A 152 7.06 -8.12 -10.56
C ASN A 152 7.07 -6.58 -10.62
N TRP A 153 6.51 -5.94 -11.64
CA TRP A 153 6.44 -4.47 -11.67
C TRP A 153 5.01 -3.95 -11.53
N THR A 154 4.87 -2.77 -10.97
CA THR A 154 3.59 -2.08 -10.78
C THR A 154 3.75 -0.62 -11.16
N PHE A 155 2.90 -0.12 -12.04
CA PHE A 155 2.75 1.30 -12.36
C PHE A 155 1.48 1.84 -11.73
N ASN A 156 1.59 3.02 -11.13
CA ASN A 156 0.45 3.78 -10.59
C ASN A 156 0.44 5.16 -11.22
N ALA A 157 -0.75 5.65 -11.57
CA ALA A 157 -0.95 7.03 -12.00
C ALA A 157 -2.30 7.55 -11.52
N ASP A 158 -2.39 8.86 -11.31
CA ASP A 158 -3.65 9.55 -11.02
C ASP A 158 -3.88 10.75 -11.94
N VAL A 159 -5.10 11.30 -11.91
CA VAL A 159 -5.49 12.44 -12.77
C VAL A 159 -4.78 13.75 -12.45
N ASN A 160 -4.11 13.84 -11.29
CA ASN A 160 -3.28 14.99 -10.94
C ASN A 160 -1.87 14.89 -11.54
N GLY A 161 -1.62 13.89 -12.38
CA GLY A 161 -0.33 13.66 -13.02
C GLY A 161 0.71 13.03 -12.09
N ARG A 162 0.32 12.58 -10.89
CA ARG A 162 1.25 11.88 -9.99
C ARG A 162 1.36 10.44 -10.44
N TRP A 163 2.59 9.96 -10.60
CA TRP A 163 2.86 8.58 -11.00
C TRP A 163 4.07 7.98 -10.28
N ASN A 164 4.08 6.67 -10.16
CA ASN A 164 5.22 5.92 -9.63
C ASN A 164 5.31 4.52 -10.25
N VAL A 165 6.52 3.97 -10.21
CA VAL A 165 6.83 2.60 -10.60
C VAL A 165 7.41 1.88 -9.39
N ARG A 166 6.97 0.65 -9.16
CA ARG A 166 7.52 -0.27 -8.18
C ARG A 166 7.99 -1.53 -8.90
N TYR A 167 9.17 -2.02 -8.55
CA TYR A 167 9.71 -3.31 -8.97
C TYR A 167 9.96 -4.18 -7.74
N ASP A 168 9.30 -5.32 -7.66
CA ASP A 168 9.48 -6.34 -6.63
C ASP A 168 10.73 -7.17 -6.94
N LEU A 169 11.62 -7.33 -5.95
CA LEU A 169 12.89 -8.05 -6.06
C LEU A 169 12.75 -9.50 -5.57
#